data_AF-A0AAD4NET0-F1
#
_entry.id   AF-A0AAD4NET0-F1
#
_cell.length_a   1.000
_cell.length_b   1.000
_cell.length_c   1.000
_cell.angle_alpha   90.00
_cell.angle_beta   90.00
_cell.angle_gamma   90.00
#
_symmetry.space_group_name_H-M   'P 1'
#
loop_
_entity.id
_entity.type
_entity.pdbx_description
1 polymer ?
#
loop_
_entity_poly.entity_id
_entity_poly.type
_entity_poly.pdbx_seq_one_letter_code
_entity_poly.pdbx_strand_id
1 'polypeptide(L)' 'MKTFFTITTFILIFLFACTLGAEEFEHIHEGSGPCVDRGQFCDKLRDFCNDFKYQTLINKECRMTCKRC' A
#
# COMPACT_ATOMS: atom_id res chain seq x y z
N MET A 1 34.53 -27.99 -13.32
CA MET A 1 34.67 -26.52 -13.40
C MET A 1 33.53 -25.80 -14.13
N LYS A 2 32.50 -26.47 -14.68
CA LYS A 2 31.38 -25.82 -15.40
C LYS A 2 30.19 -25.49 -14.49
N THR A 3 29.95 -26.31 -13.46
CA THR A 3 28.82 -26.18 -12.52
C THR A 3 28.93 -24.96 -11.60
N PHE A 4 30.15 -24.54 -11.27
CA PHE A 4 30.40 -23.42 -10.36
C PHE A 4 30.02 -22.07 -10.98
N PHE A 5 30.20 -21.94 -12.29
CA PHE A 5 29.90 -20.72 -13.05
C PHE A 5 28.39 -20.51 -13.23
N THR A 6 27.62 -21.60 -13.28
CA THR A 6 26.16 -21.56 -13.36
C THR A 6 25.55 -21.15 -12.02
N ILE A 7 26.08 -21.62 -10.90
CA ILE A 7 25.55 -21.28 -9.57
C ILE A 7 25.74 -19.78 -9.28
N THR A 8 26.91 -19.23 -9.61
CA THR A 8 27.19 -17.81 -9.39
C THR A 8 26.31 -16.90 -10.26
N THR A 9 26.02 -17.27 -11.51
CA THR A 9 25.11 -16.49 -12.37
C THR A 9 23.66 -16.56 -11.88
N PHE A 10 23.18 -17.72 -11.43
CA PHE A 10 21.84 -17.83 -10.86
C PHE A 10 21.67 -16.99 -9.59
N ILE A 11 22.65 -17.03 -8.68
CA ILE A 11 22.61 -16.21 -7.45
C ILE A 11 22.59 -14.72 -7.79
N LEU A 12 23.40 -14.27 -8.75
CA LEU A 12 23.40 -12.87 -9.18
C LEU A 12 22.08 -12.46 -9.84
N ILE A 13 21.46 -13.32 -10.65
CA ILE A 13 20.15 -13.06 -11.27
C ILE A 13 19.05 -12.98 -10.19
N PHE A 14 19.06 -13.88 -9.21
CA PHE A 14 18.11 -13.84 -8.09
C PHE A 14 18.29 -12.57 -7.24
N LEU A 15 19.53 -12.17 -6.95
CA LEU A 15 19.82 -10.93 -6.24
C LEU A 15 19.36 -9.70 -7.04
N PHE A 16 19.61 -9.68 -8.35
CA PHE A 16 19.19 -8.58 -9.22
C PHE A 16 17.66 -8.48 -9.31
N ALA A 17 16.96 -9.61 -9.40
CA ALA A 17 15.50 -9.68 -9.35
C ALA A 17 14.95 -9.21 -7.99
N CYS A 18 15.60 -9.55 -6.88
CA CYS A 18 15.21 -9.04 -5.56
C CYS A 18 15.40 -7.52 -5.43
N THR A 19 16.43 -6.94 -6.06
CA THR A 19 16.65 -5.49 -6.04
C THR A 19 15.75 -4.72 -7.01
N LEU A 20 15.30 -5.36 -8.10
CA LEU A 20 14.40 -4.76 -9.07
C LEU A 20 12.91 -4.88 -8.69
N GLY A 21 12.60 -5.56 -7.58
CA GLY A 21 11.25 -5.75 -7.04
C GLY A 21 10.86 -4.80 -5.90
N ALA A 22 11.59 -3.70 -5.70
CA ALA A 22 11.33 -2.73 -4.63
C ALA A 22 10.80 -1.38 -5.16
N GLU A 23 9.97 -1.42 -6.20
CA GLU A 23 9.10 -0.30 -6.56
C GLU A 23 7.64 -0.70 -6.34
N GLU A 24 7.35 -1.25 -5.17
CA GLU A 24 6.01 -1.23 -4.60
C GLU A 24 5.75 0.17 -4.07
N PHE A 25 5.51 1.10 -4.98
CA PHE A 25 4.74 2.29 -4.68
C PHE A 25 3.75 2.51 -5.83
N GLU A 26 2.81 1.57 -5.95
CA GLU A 26 1.48 1.87 -6.44
C GLU A 26 0.88 2.97 -5.53
N HIS A 27 1.22 4.22 -5.79
CA HIS A 27 0.40 5.34 -5.39
C HIS A 27 -0.60 5.62 -6.51
N ILE A 28 -1.45 4.64 -6.79
CA ILE A 28 -2.69 4.87 -7.53
C ILE A 28 -3.78 5.15 -6.49
N HIS A 29 -3.75 6.33 -5.90
CA HIS A 29 -4.99 6.94 -5.41
C HIS A 29 -5.74 7.57 -6.60
N GLU A 30 -6.01 6.77 -7.63
CA GLU A 30 -6.96 7.14 -8.70
C GLU A 30 -8.14 6.18 -8.64
N GLY A 31 -8.83 6.22 -7.49
CA GLY A 31 -10.24 5.91 -7.48
C GLY A 31 -10.96 7.08 -8.13
N SER A 32 -11.03 7.08 -9.46
CA SER A 32 -11.87 7.99 -10.27
C SER A 32 -13.36 7.66 -10.08
N GLY A 33 -13.79 7.64 -8.82
CA GLY A 33 -15.16 7.48 -8.37
C GLY A 33 -15.46 8.52 -7.29
N PRO A 34 -16.75 8.78 -7.00
CA PRO A 34 -17.12 9.74 -5.97
C PRO A 34 -16.49 9.34 -4.64
N CYS A 35 -15.84 10.30 -3.98
CA CYS A 35 -15.31 10.07 -2.65
C CYS A 35 -16.47 9.89 -1.68
N VAL A 36 -16.66 8.66 -1.21
CA VAL A 36 -17.75 8.26 -0.34
C VAL A 36 -17.20 7.42 0.81
N ASP A 37 -17.89 7.51 1.95
CA ASP A 37 -17.66 6.60 3.05
C ASP A 37 -18.20 5.22 2.69
N ARG A 38 -17.37 4.20 2.89
CA ARG A 38 -17.67 2.78 2.66
C ARG A 38 -17.87 2.02 3.97
N GLY A 39 -17.39 2.57 5.08
CA GLY A 39 -17.50 1.95 6.41
C GLY A 39 -18.86 2.21 7.07
N GLN A 40 -19.40 1.20 7.76
CA GLN A 40 -20.66 1.33 8.52
C GLN A 40 -20.52 2.19 9.79
N PHE A 41 -19.29 2.41 10.27
CA PHE A 41 -19.02 3.09 11.54
C PHE A 41 -18.33 4.44 11.36
N CYS A 42 -18.40 5.03 10.17
CA CYS A 42 -17.72 6.30 9.91
C CYS A 42 -18.21 7.43 10.83
N ASP A 43 -19.51 7.47 11.17
CA ASP A 43 -20.05 8.43 12.14
C ASP A 43 -19.38 8.35 13.52
N LYS A 44 -19.05 7.13 13.97
CA LYS A 44 -18.35 6.90 15.24
C LYS A 44 -16.86 7.22 15.13
N LEU A 45 -16.29 7.06 13.94
CA LEU A 45 -14.88 7.32 13.64
C LEU A 45 -14.59 8.80 13.39
N ARG A 46 -15.61 9.65 13.25
CA ARG A 46 -15.47 11.10 13.05
C ARG A 46 -14.62 11.77 14.13
N ASP A 47 -14.78 11.37 15.38
CA ASP A 47 -14.02 11.97 16.49
C ASP A 47 -12.57 11.44 16.53
N PHE A 48 -12.30 10.36 15.80
CA PHE A 48 -10.99 9.71 15.68
C PHE A 48 -10.26 10.05 14.39
N CYS A 49 -10.76 11.02 13.59
CA CYS A 49 -10.09 11.46 12.37
C CYS A 49 -8.60 11.81 12.61
N ASN A 50 -8.26 12.39 13.76
CA ASN A 50 -6.88 12.77 14.07
C ASN A 50 -6.10 11.71 14.87
N ASP A 51 -6.74 10.60 15.22
CA ASP A 51 -6.10 9.52 15.98
C ASP A 51 -5.30 8.62 15.03
N PHE A 52 -3.98 8.53 15.26
CA PHE A 52 -3.06 7.74 14.44
C PHE A 52 -3.48 6.26 14.35
N LYS A 53 -4.10 5.72 15.40
CA LYS A 53 -4.56 4.33 15.45
C LYS A 53 -5.62 4.04 14.40
N TYR A 54 -6.44 5.03 14.06
CA TYR A 54 -7.58 4.88 13.15
C TYR A 54 -7.30 5.44 11.75
N GLN A 55 -6.14 6.08 11.52
CA GLN A 55 -5.83 6.70 10.22
C GLN A 55 -5.90 5.71 9.06
N THR A 56 -5.36 4.49 9.20
CA THR A 56 -5.42 3.48 8.14
C THR A 56 -6.86 3.10 7.80
N LEU A 57 -7.70 2.90 8.81
CA LEU A 57 -9.10 2.54 8.63
C LEU A 57 -9.89 3.70 8.01
N ILE A 58 -9.66 4.92 8.50
CA ILE A 58 -10.31 6.14 8.02
C ILE A 58 -9.93 6.44 6.58
N ASN A 59 -8.65 6.30 6.23
CA ASN A 59 -8.17 6.51 4.85
C ASN A 59 -8.70 5.43 3.89
N LYS A 60 -9.03 4.24 4.39
CA LYS A 60 -9.60 3.18 3.57
C LYS A 60 -11.11 3.29 3.42
N GLU A 61 -11.82 3.61 4.51
CA GLU A 61 -13.27 3.43 4.59
C GLU A 61 -14.06 4.71 4.90
N CYS A 62 -13.47 5.71 5.54
CA CYS A 62 -14.18 6.89 6.06
C CYS A 62 -13.56 8.23 5.62
N ARG A 63 -13.07 8.27 4.36
CA ARG A 63 -12.39 9.44 3.80
C ARG A 63 -13.29 10.65 3.72
N MET A 64 -14.57 10.48 3.41
CA MET A 64 -15.50 11.60 3.28
C MET A 64 -15.84 12.18 4.66
N THR A 65 -16.13 11.33 5.65
CA THR A 65 -16.39 11.75 7.04
C THR A 65 -15.25 12.59 7.60
N CYS A 66 -14.01 12.20 7.32
CA CYS A 66 -12.83 12.92 7.81
C CYS A 66 -12.28 13.97 6.84
N LYS A 67 -12.98 14.26 5.73
CA LYS A 67 -12.56 15.22 4.70
C LYS A 67 -11.14 14.95 4.16
N ARG A 68 -10.84 13.67 3.94
CA ARG A 68 -9.61 13.11 3.37
C ARG A 68 -9.80 12.51 1.98
N CYS A 69 -10.92 12.85 1.36
CA CYS A 69 -10.91 13.07 -0.07
C CYS A 69 -9.88 14.19 -0.35
#